data_AF-A0A0Q6NCG0-F1
#
_entry.id   AF-A0A0Q6NCG0-F1
#
_cell.length_a   1.000
_cell.length_b   1.000
_cell.length_c   1.000
_cell.angle_alpha   90.00
_cell.angle_beta   90.00
_cell.angle_gamma   90.00
#
_symmetry.space_group_name_H-M   'P 1'
#
loop_
_entity.id
_entity.type
_entity.pdbx_description
1 polymer ?
#
loop_
_entity_poly.entity_id
_entity_poly.type
_entity_poly.pdbx_seq_one_letter_code
_entity_poly.pdbx_strand_id
1 'polypeptide(L)'
;MADGAETFFISVLGGIASGLVGLAGLAIQQRFTANTQMIDATLAELEQMTAECVSKASSVWMQPGDPLSPEVDSTISSLHDINVFANFVTSRVHNSKMRIDSAFLNFRQAATGDNFDVKDRAADPARVVEIKSKAASLRIAFRELNYERKAFHIPFLTV
;
A
#
# COMPACT_ATOMS: atom_id res chain seq x y z
N MET A 1 -12.97 -47.41 42.33
CA MET A 1 -13.07 -47.47 40.85
C MET A 1 -13.55 -46.12 40.31
N ALA A 2 -12.86 -45.01 40.63
CA ALA A 2 -13.25 -43.66 40.20
C ALA A 2 -12.13 -42.91 39.44
N ASP A 3 -10.85 -43.28 39.63
CA ASP A 3 -9.70 -42.53 39.08
C ASP A 3 -9.53 -42.65 37.54
N GLY A 4 -9.98 -43.74 36.94
CA GLY A 4 -9.81 -43.98 35.49
C GLY A 4 -10.72 -43.12 34.61
N ALA A 5 -11.93 -42.80 35.09
CA ALA A 5 -12.87 -41.98 34.34
C ALA A 5 -12.45 -40.51 34.36
N GLU A 6 -12.04 -39.99 35.51
CA GLU A 6 -11.62 -38.59 35.68
C GLU A 6 -10.35 -38.28 34.87
N THR A 7 -9.37 -39.18 34.87
CA THR A 7 -8.15 -39.05 34.07
C THR A 7 -8.43 -39.09 32.56
N PHE A 8 -9.38 -39.92 32.12
CA PHE A 8 -9.81 -39.99 30.72
C PHE A 8 -10.50 -38.70 30.26
N PHE A 9 -11.41 -38.14 31.08
CA PHE A 9 -12.08 -36.88 30.77
C PHE A 9 -11.10 -35.70 30.68
N ILE A 10 -10.12 -35.61 31.59
CA ILE A 10 -9.10 -34.55 31.57
C ILE A 10 -8.21 -34.68 30.32
N SER A 11 -7.81 -35.91 29.95
CA SER A 11 -7.01 -36.17 28.75
C SER A 11 -7.76 -35.83 27.46
N VAL A 12 -9.05 -36.15 27.38
CA VAL A 12 -9.88 -35.85 26.20
C VAL A 12 -10.15 -34.34 26.09
N LEU A 13 -10.44 -33.65 27.20
CA LEU A 13 -10.58 -32.19 27.23
C LEU A 13 -9.27 -31.48 26.85
N GLY A 14 -8.12 -31.94 27.36
CA GLY A 14 -6.81 -31.40 26.97
C GLY A 14 -6.49 -31.61 25.48
N GLY A 15 -6.82 -32.79 24.93
CA GLY A 15 -6.68 -33.10 23.50
C GLY A 15 -7.59 -32.25 22.60
N ILE A 16 -8.83 -32.04 23.01
CA ILE A 16 -9.80 -31.20 22.26
C ILE A 16 -9.40 -29.72 22.35
N ALA A 17 -8.97 -29.24 23.52
CA ALA A 17 -8.51 -27.86 23.68
C ALA A 17 -7.25 -27.56 22.85
N SER A 18 -6.26 -28.46 22.88
CA SER A 18 -5.05 -28.33 22.03
C SER A 18 -5.36 -28.44 20.53
N GLY A 19 -6.30 -29.30 20.13
CA GLY A 19 -6.78 -29.39 18.75
C GLY A 19 -7.52 -28.13 18.28
N LEU A 20 -8.38 -27.54 19.12
CA LEU A 20 -9.07 -26.28 18.84
C LEU A 20 -8.11 -25.09 18.78
N VAL A 21 -7.13 -25.02 19.70
CA VAL A 21 -6.08 -23.99 19.67
C VAL A 21 -5.18 -24.15 18.44
N GLY A 22 -4.85 -25.39 18.05
CA GLY A 22 -4.11 -25.68 16.83
C GLY A 22 -4.86 -25.28 15.55
N LEU A 23 -6.17 -25.57 15.48
CA LEU A 23 -7.02 -25.17 14.35
C LEU A 23 -7.26 -23.65 14.30
N ALA A 24 -7.45 -23.00 15.45
CA ALA A 24 -7.53 -21.55 15.54
C ALA A 24 -6.20 -20.91 15.12
N GLY A 25 -5.07 -21.47 15.57
CA GLY A 25 -3.73 -21.06 15.17
C GLY A 25 -3.50 -21.18 13.66
N LEU A 26 -3.89 -22.31 13.06
CA LEU A 26 -3.80 -22.53 11.61
C LEU A 26 -4.72 -21.60 10.81
N ALA A 27 -5.95 -21.36 11.27
CA ALA A 27 -6.88 -20.44 10.61
C ALA A 27 -6.37 -18.99 10.68
N ILE A 28 -5.82 -18.60 11.82
CA ILE A 28 -5.17 -17.30 12.02
C ILE A 28 -3.92 -17.19 11.11
N GLN A 29 -3.10 -18.24 11.03
CA GLN A 29 -1.90 -18.28 10.19
C GLN A 29 -2.19 -18.27 8.68
N GLN A 30 -3.29 -18.89 8.26
CA GLN A 30 -3.79 -18.80 6.88
C GLN A 30 -4.27 -17.39 6.56
N ARG A 31 -5.04 -16.76 7.46
CA ARG A 31 -5.45 -15.35 7.32
C ARG A 31 -4.25 -14.40 7.31
N PHE A 32 -3.23 -14.67 8.14
CA PHE A 32 -1.98 -13.92 8.14
C PHE A 32 -1.24 -14.01 6.81
N THR A 33 -1.10 -15.22 6.28
CA THR A 33 -0.44 -15.45 4.99
C THR A 33 -1.20 -14.75 3.85
N ALA A 34 -2.53 -14.86 3.81
CA ALA A 34 -3.37 -14.22 2.79
C ALA A 34 -3.31 -12.67 2.86
N ASN A 35 -3.40 -12.09 4.07
CA ASN A 35 -3.28 -10.64 4.26
C ASN A 35 -1.88 -10.15 3.87
N THR A 36 -0.85 -10.93 4.16
CA THR A 36 0.53 -10.56 3.82
C THR A 36 0.73 -10.52 2.31
N GLN A 37 0.28 -11.56 1.61
CA GLN A 37 0.33 -11.64 0.14
C GLN A 37 -0.49 -10.52 -0.51
N MET A 38 -1.66 -10.21 0.02
CA MET A 38 -2.50 -9.13 -0.50
C MET A 38 -1.79 -7.77 -0.40
N ILE A 39 -1.23 -7.41 0.76
CA ILE A 39 -0.55 -6.12 0.91
C ILE A 39 0.74 -6.08 0.06
N ASP A 40 1.47 -7.19 -0.06
CA ASP A 40 2.65 -7.26 -0.93
C ASP A 40 2.28 -7.03 -2.40
N ALA A 41 1.17 -7.62 -2.86
CA ALA A 41 0.62 -7.39 -4.19
C ALA A 41 0.18 -5.93 -4.37
N THR A 42 -0.54 -5.35 -3.40
CA THR A 42 -0.94 -3.94 -3.44
C THR A 42 0.26 -2.99 -3.47
N LEU A 43 1.34 -3.30 -2.76
CA LEU A 43 2.57 -2.48 -2.80
C LEU A 43 3.28 -2.55 -4.15
N ALA A 44 3.31 -3.72 -4.79
CA ALA A 44 3.84 -3.87 -6.14
C ALA A 44 2.97 -3.12 -7.17
N GLU A 45 1.65 -3.21 -7.04
CA GLU A 45 0.70 -2.48 -7.88
C GLU A 45 0.83 -0.96 -7.69
N LEU A 46 0.98 -0.48 -6.45
CA LEU A 46 1.26 0.92 -6.13
C LEU A 46 2.53 1.44 -6.81
N GLU A 47 3.60 0.63 -6.83
CA GLU A 47 4.82 0.99 -7.58
C GLU A 47 4.58 1.13 -9.08
N GLN A 48 3.81 0.21 -9.67
CA GLN A 48 3.49 0.23 -11.10
C GLN A 48 2.61 1.43 -11.44
N MET A 49 1.50 1.63 -10.70
CA MET A 49 0.61 2.78 -10.89
C MET A 49 1.37 4.11 -10.74
N THR A 50 2.30 4.19 -9.79
CA THR A 50 3.15 5.39 -9.64
C THR A 50 4.01 5.61 -10.89
N ALA A 51 4.61 4.57 -11.47
CA ALA A 51 5.41 4.68 -12.68
C ALA A 51 4.56 5.09 -13.91
N GLU A 52 3.37 4.53 -14.05
CA GLU A 52 2.42 4.90 -15.11
C GLU A 52 1.94 6.34 -14.96
N CYS A 53 1.60 6.75 -13.73
CA CYS A 53 1.22 8.13 -13.42
C CYS A 53 2.34 9.12 -13.76
N VAL A 54 3.60 8.77 -13.48
CA VAL A 54 4.76 9.58 -13.88
C VAL A 54 4.82 9.74 -15.39
N SER A 55 4.62 8.67 -16.15
CA SER A 55 4.66 8.74 -17.62
C SER A 55 3.62 9.72 -18.16
N LYS A 56 2.37 9.60 -17.69
CA LYS A 56 1.25 10.44 -18.11
C LYS A 56 1.47 11.90 -17.69
N ALA A 57 1.78 12.14 -16.42
CA ALA A 57 2.05 13.48 -15.92
C ALA A 57 3.23 14.13 -16.68
N SER A 58 4.31 13.37 -16.91
CA SER A 58 5.47 13.88 -17.65
C SER A 58 5.10 14.32 -19.06
N SER A 59 4.24 13.56 -19.75
CA SER A 59 3.78 13.90 -21.10
C SER A 59 2.91 15.17 -21.11
N VAL A 60 2.00 15.31 -20.13
CA VAL A 60 1.25 16.57 -19.92
C VAL A 60 2.21 17.75 -19.77
N TRP A 61 3.22 17.65 -18.90
CA TRP A 61 4.14 18.75 -18.62
C TRP A 61 5.11 19.07 -19.77
N MET A 62 5.43 18.09 -20.63
CA MET A 62 6.32 18.26 -21.80
C MET A 62 5.70 19.06 -22.96
N GLN A 63 4.39 19.21 -23.00
CA GLN A 63 3.68 19.90 -24.07
C GLN A 63 3.01 21.19 -23.55
N PRO A 64 2.66 22.15 -24.43
CA PRO A 64 1.73 23.21 -24.08
C PRO A 64 0.45 22.59 -23.50
N GLY A 65 -0.07 23.18 -22.44
CA GLY A 65 -1.17 22.55 -21.71
C GLY A 65 -2.48 22.60 -22.49
N ASP A 66 -3.07 21.42 -22.63
CA ASP A 66 -4.36 21.19 -23.28
C ASP A 66 -5.34 20.59 -22.25
N PRO A 67 -6.37 21.35 -21.82
CA PRO A 67 -7.38 20.86 -20.89
C PRO A 67 -8.18 19.66 -21.40
N LEU A 68 -8.21 19.44 -22.71
CA LEU A 68 -8.92 18.32 -23.35
C LEU A 68 -8.02 17.10 -23.56
N SER A 69 -6.75 17.17 -23.15
CA SER A 69 -5.84 16.04 -23.28
C SER A 69 -6.29 14.89 -22.37
N PRO A 70 -6.42 13.66 -22.89
CA PRO A 70 -6.81 12.49 -22.10
C PRO A 70 -5.78 12.17 -21.00
N GLU A 71 -4.54 12.65 -21.12
CA GLU A 71 -3.51 12.42 -20.12
C GLU A 71 -3.72 13.25 -18.85
N VAL A 72 -4.45 14.37 -18.93
CA VAL A 72 -4.81 15.19 -17.77
C VAL A 72 -5.77 14.39 -16.89
N ASP A 73 -6.89 13.94 -17.45
CA ASP A 73 -7.86 13.11 -16.74
C ASP A 73 -7.23 11.81 -16.23
N SER A 74 -6.40 11.17 -17.05
CA SER A 74 -5.71 9.94 -16.65
C SER A 74 -4.73 10.16 -15.50
N THR A 75 -4.06 11.31 -15.45
CA THR A 75 -3.17 11.67 -14.33
C THR A 75 -3.97 11.88 -13.05
N ILE A 76 -5.09 12.59 -13.11
CA ILE A 76 -5.97 12.81 -11.95
C ILE A 76 -6.52 11.47 -11.42
N SER A 77 -7.01 10.61 -12.32
CA SER A 77 -7.51 9.27 -11.95
C SER A 77 -6.42 8.44 -11.29
N SER A 78 -5.22 8.37 -11.88
CA SER A 78 -4.11 7.61 -11.29
C SER A 78 -3.68 8.15 -9.92
N LEU A 79 -3.69 9.47 -9.70
CA LEU A 79 -3.45 10.04 -8.38
C LEU A 79 -4.52 9.66 -7.37
N HIS A 80 -5.79 9.61 -7.78
CA HIS A 80 -6.88 9.14 -6.93
C HIS A 80 -6.70 7.67 -6.55
N ASP A 81 -6.42 6.80 -7.52
CA ASP A 81 -6.25 5.36 -7.30
C ASP A 81 -5.06 5.09 -6.37
N ILE A 82 -3.92 5.74 -6.61
CA ILE A 82 -2.74 5.65 -5.73
C ILE A 82 -3.10 6.07 -4.29
N ASN A 83 -3.88 7.13 -4.11
CA ASN A 83 -4.32 7.55 -2.78
C ASN A 83 -5.22 6.50 -2.10
N VAL A 84 -6.15 5.90 -2.83
CA VAL A 84 -7.05 4.86 -2.29
C VAL A 84 -6.24 3.65 -1.84
N PHE A 85 -5.34 3.14 -2.68
CA PHE A 85 -4.50 2.00 -2.35
C PHE A 85 -3.46 2.32 -1.26
N ALA A 86 -2.89 3.53 -1.24
CA ALA A 86 -2.01 3.96 -0.18
C ALA A 86 -2.74 3.99 1.18
N ASN A 87 -3.96 4.54 1.24
CA ASN A 87 -4.78 4.53 2.46
C ASN A 87 -5.18 3.11 2.90
N PHE A 88 -5.43 2.23 1.94
CA PHE A 88 -5.69 0.82 2.23
C PHE A 88 -4.50 0.14 2.93
N VAL A 89 -3.28 0.43 2.48
CA VAL A 89 -2.05 -0.07 3.09
C VAL A 89 -1.79 0.57 4.45
N THR A 90 -1.89 1.90 4.55
CA THR A 90 -1.56 2.62 5.79
C THR A 90 -2.55 2.39 6.92
N SER A 91 -3.79 2.02 6.60
CA SER A 91 -4.78 1.55 7.59
C SER A 91 -4.49 0.13 8.13
N ARG A 92 -3.67 -0.66 7.44
CA ARG A 92 -3.36 -2.05 7.79
C ARG A 92 -1.94 -2.25 8.32
N VAL A 93 -1.05 -1.27 8.09
CA VAL A 93 0.34 -1.33 8.54
C VAL A 93 0.65 -0.19 9.49
N HIS A 94 0.94 -0.53 10.75
CA HIS A 94 1.30 0.45 11.78
C HIS A 94 2.50 1.31 11.38
N ASN A 95 2.53 2.57 11.82
CA ASN A 95 3.61 3.55 11.61
C ASN A 95 3.98 3.86 10.15
N SER A 96 3.22 3.36 9.17
CA SER A 96 3.48 3.59 7.74
C SER A 96 2.85 4.88 7.21
N LYS A 97 1.77 5.34 7.86
CA LYS A 97 0.93 6.45 7.43
C LYS A 97 1.71 7.75 7.19
N MET A 98 2.47 8.19 8.19
CA MET A 98 3.20 9.48 8.09
C MET A 98 4.22 9.48 6.94
N ARG A 99 4.89 8.36 6.68
CA ARG A 99 5.90 8.23 5.62
C ARG A 99 5.24 8.24 4.24
N ILE A 100 4.22 7.41 4.05
CA ILE A 100 3.52 7.27 2.77
C ILE A 100 2.72 8.53 2.44
N ASP A 101 1.96 9.08 3.39
CA ASP A 101 1.13 10.26 3.17
C ASP A 101 2.00 11.47 2.78
N SER A 102 3.12 11.68 3.48
CA SER A 102 4.06 12.76 3.16
C SER A 102 4.67 12.58 1.76
N ALA A 103 5.14 11.37 1.42
CA ALA A 103 5.71 11.10 0.11
C ALA A 103 4.67 11.26 -1.01
N PHE A 104 3.43 10.81 -0.78
CA PHE A 104 2.34 10.92 -1.74
C PHE A 104 1.91 12.37 -1.94
N LEU A 105 1.78 13.17 -0.89
CA LEU A 105 1.46 14.60 -1.00
C LEU A 105 2.50 15.35 -1.82
N ASN A 106 3.79 15.09 -1.57
CA ASN A 106 4.88 15.69 -2.35
C ASN A 106 4.84 15.25 -3.83
N PHE A 107 4.56 13.97 -4.10
CA PHE A 107 4.41 13.47 -5.47
C PHE A 107 3.21 14.10 -6.17
N ARG A 108 2.06 14.15 -5.50
CA ARG A 108 0.84 14.80 -6.01
C ARG A 108 1.12 16.26 -6.35
N GLN A 109 1.75 17.00 -5.44
CA GLN A 109 2.07 18.41 -5.66
C GLN A 109 2.98 18.62 -6.87
N ALA A 110 4.00 17.78 -7.03
CA ALA A 110 4.87 17.84 -8.20
C ALA A 110 4.13 17.47 -9.50
N ALA A 111 3.26 16.46 -9.45
CA ALA A 111 2.46 16.03 -10.60
C ALA A 111 1.40 17.06 -11.01
N THR A 112 0.79 17.75 -10.05
CA THR A 112 -0.30 18.70 -10.31
C THR A 112 0.12 20.16 -10.39
N GLY A 113 1.27 20.54 -9.83
CA GLY A 113 1.61 21.96 -9.69
C GLY A 113 0.58 22.72 -8.85
N ASP A 114 0.15 22.12 -7.73
CA ASP A 114 -0.94 22.55 -6.86
C ASP A 114 -2.35 22.33 -7.45
N ASN A 115 -2.80 23.15 -8.40
CA ASN A 115 -4.19 23.17 -8.88
C ASN A 115 -4.45 22.34 -10.15
N PHE A 116 -3.39 21.77 -10.76
CA PHE A 116 -3.44 21.11 -12.07
C PHE A 116 -4.17 21.90 -13.16
N ASP A 117 -4.01 23.23 -13.13
CA ASP A 117 -4.47 24.08 -14.20
C ASP A 117 -3.48 24.04 -15.35
N VAL A 118 -3.82 23.25 -16.36
CA VAL A 118 -3.01 23.12 -17.58
C VAL A 118 -3.38 24.17 -18.61
N LYS A 119 -4.47 24.93 -18.44
CA LYS A 119 -4.93 25.86 -19.47
C LYS A 119 -3.91 26.97 -19.71
N ASP A 120 -3.59 27.22 -20.99
CA ASP A 120 -2.66 28.27 -21.44
C ASP A 120 -1.25 28.16 -20.83
N ARG A 121 -0.91 27.02 -20.23
CA ARG A 121 0.39 26.76 -19.62
C ARG A 121 1.42 26.43 -20.70
N ALA A 122 2.60 27.05 -20.62
CA ALA A 122 3.75 26.65 -21.43
C ALA A 122 4.30 25.27 -21.02
N ALA A 123 4.97 24.58 -21.95
CA ALA A 123 5.71 23.37 -21.63
C ALA A 123 6.77 23.64 -20.55
N ASP A 124 6.87 22.75 -19.57
CA ASP A 124 7.82 22.85 -18.46
C ASP A 124 8.55 21.51 -18.24
N PRO A 125 9.67 21.30 -18.95
CA PRO A 125 10.48 20.10 -18.80
C PRO A 125 11.18 20.00 -17.44
N ALA A 126 11.38 21.11 -16.72
CA ALA A 126 12.04 21.08 -15.41
C ALA A 126 11.14 20.38 -14.39
N ARG A 127 9.83 20.60 -14.47
CA ARG A 127 8.85 19.92 -13.63
C ARG A 127 8.80 18.41 -13.85
N VAL A 128 9.11 17.91 -15.05
CA VAL A 128 9.24 16.47 -15.32
C VAL A 128 10.32 15.83 -14.43
N VAL A 129 11.43 16.52 -14.20
CA VAL A 129 12.51 16.04 -13.32
C VAL A 129 12.03 15.97 -11.89
N GLU A 130 11.30 16.98 -11.44
CA GLU A 130 10.70 17.03 -10.10
C GLU A 130 9.70 15.88 -9.89
N ILE A 131 8.80 15.65 -10.84
CA ILE A 131 7.82 14.54 -10.82
C ILE A 131 8.53 13.21 -10.65
N LYS A 132 9.57 12.95 -11.47
CA LYS A 132 10.35 11.71 -11.38
C LYS A 132 11.05 11.56 -10.03
N SER A 133 11.60 12.64 -9.49
CA SER A 133 12.26 12.65 -8.18
C SER A 133 11.27 12.32 -7.05
N LYS A 134 10.13 13.01 -6.98
CA LYS A 134 9.12 12.76 -5.94
C LYS A 134 8.47 11.38 -6.07
N ALA A 135 8.26 10.90 -7.30
CA ALA A 135 7.80 9.55 -7.53
C ALA A 135 8.80 8.49 -7.04
N ALA A 136 10.10 8.72 -7.24
CA ALA A 136 11.13 7.83 -6.71
C ALA A 136 11.08 7.79 -5.17
N SER A 137 10.91 8.93 -4.49
CA SER A 137 10.72 8.97 -3.04
C SER A 137 9.49 8.18 -2.59
N LEU A 138 8.36 8.29 -3.29
CA LEU A 138 7.14 7.53 -2.99
C LEU A 138 7.36 6.02 -3.15
N ARG A 139 8.02 5.60 -4.24
CA ARG A 139 8.34 4.19 -4.47
C ARG A 139 9.31 3.64 -3.43
N ILE A 140 10.29 4.43 -3.00
CA ILE A 140 11.18 4.05 -1.91
C ILE A 140 10.38 3.83 -0.62
N ALA A 141 9.44 4.72 -0.29
CA ALA A 141 8.58 4.53 0.88
C ALA A 141 7.77 3.22 0.83
N PHE A 142 7.25 2.85 -0.35
CA PHE A 142 6.57 1.55 -0.53
C PHE A 142 7.52 0.35 -0.37
N ARG A 143 8.74 0.44 -0.89
CA ARG A 143 9.76 -0.63 -0.79
C ARG A 143 10.26 -0.81 0.63
N GLU A 144 10.53 0.28 1.32
CA GLU A 144 10.92 0.25 2.72
C GLU A 144 9.84 -0.40 3.57
N LEU A 145 8.56 -0.07 3.31
CA LEU A 145 7.46 -0.72 4.00
C LEU A 145 7.41 -2.23 3.72
N ASN A 146 7.61 -2.63 2.48
CA ASN A 146 7.68 -4.04 2.09
C ASN A 146 8.85 -4.75 2.80
N TYR A 147 10.02 -4.10 2.86
CA TYR A 147 11.21 -4.61 3.52
C TYR A 147 11.01 -4.73 5.04
N GLU A 148 10.52 -3.69 5.71
CA GLU A 148 10.26 -3.69 7.15
C GLU A 148 9.26 -4.80 7.52
N ARG A 149 8.20 -4.98 6.73
CA ARG A 149 7.23 -6.06 6.94
C ARG A 149 7.86 -7.45 6.82
N LYS A 150 8.76 -7.65 5.86
CA LYS A 150 9.47 -8.92 5.66
C LYS A 150 10.55 -9.17 6.71
N ALA A 151 11.24 -8.12 7.14
CA ALA A 151 12.33 -8.21 8.11
C ALA A 151 11.83 -8.45 9.54
N PHE A 152 10.76 -7.77 9.96
CA PHE A 152 10.36 -7.75 11.37
C PHE A 152 9.28 -8.77 11.76
N HIS A 153 8.74 -9.58 10.82
CA HIS A 153 7.67 -10.56 11.11
C HIS A 153 6.55 -9.97 11.98
N ILE A 154 6.23 -8.67 11.78
CA ILE A 154 5.41 -7.89 12.73
C ILE A 154 4.04 -8.57 12.86
N PRO A 155 3.70 -9.15 14.02
CA PRO A 155 2.38 -9.75 14.22
C PRO A 155 1.35 -8.63 14.21
N PHE A 156 0.23 -8.84 13.52
CA PHE A 156 -0.89 -7.90 13.62
C PHE A 156 -1.46 -7.99 15.03
N LEU A 157 -1.38 -6.89 15.78
CA LEU A 157 -2.36 -6.58 16.82
C LEU A 157 -3.47 -5.79 16.14
N THR A 158 -4.55 -6.49 15.77
CA THR A 158 -5.86 -5.87 15.62
C THR A 158 -6.41 -5.63 17.03
N VAL A 159 -6.78 -4.38 17.30
CA VAL A 159 -7.83 -4.07 18.30
C VAL A 159 -9.13 -4.70 17.84
#